data_AF-A0A6M5JGE7-F1
#
_entry.id   AF-A0A6M5JGE7-F1
#
_cell.length_a   1.000
_cell.length_b   1.000
_cell.length_c   1.000
_cell.angle_alpha   90.00
_cell.angle_beta   90.00
_cell.angle_gamma   90.00
#
_symmetry.space_group_name_H-M   'P 1'
#
loop_
_entity.id
_entity.type
_entity.pdbx_description
1 polymer ?
#
loop_
_entity_poly.entity_id
_entity_poly.type
_entity_poly.pdbx_seq_one_letter_code
_entity_poly.pdbx_strand_id
1 'polypeptide(L)'
;MRTYFHAVPAALALVMTSIPAQAACWNEQEVSAGTIRDFQSMLMVATLRCQVMHIDITGDYNGFLRANKATIQTMNERLKVHFLKADGPVEGQRHYDAFATGLANAYGSRQGKAEMCATVAALQREAAMMAGSEEGLVLLAHREGIATALPEGACGVARTEIAMVVPAAPAGPGGPPSDE
;
A
#
# COMPACT_ATOMS: atom_id res chain seq x y z
N MET A 1 -24.52 4.15 -73.59
CA MET A 1 -23.67 5.26 -73.11
C MET A 1 -23.05 4.84 -71.79
N ARG A 2 -21.72 4.97 -71.68
CA ARG A 2 -20.88 4.33 -70.66
C ARG A 2 -20.41 5.44 -69.70
N THR A 3 -20.92 5.45 -68.48
CA THR A 3 -20.49 6.37 -67.42
C THR A 3 -19.72 5.59 -66.37
N TYR A 4 -18.42 5.85 -66.31
CA TYR A 4 -17.53 5.30 -65.30
C TYR A 4 -17.60 6.19 -64.05
N PHE A 5 -18.17 5.65 -62.97
CA PHE A 5 -18.05 6.26 -61.64
C PHE A 5 -16.72 5.82 -61.02
N HIS A 6 -15.84 6.78 -60.78
CA HIS A 6 -14.58 6.58 -60.08
C HIS A 6 -14.84 6.29 -58.59
N ALA A 7 -14.32 5.15 -58.11
CA ALA A 7 -14.33 4.75 -56.71
C ALA A 7 -13.29 5.56 -55.92
N VAL A 8 -13.71 6.19 -54.83
CA VAL A 8 -12.82 6.78 -53.81
C VAL A 8 -12.92 5.88 -52.57
N PRO A 9 -11.89 5.10 -52.21
CA PRO A 9 -11.91 4.37 -50.95
C PRO A 9 -11.53 5.35 -49.83
N ALA A 10 -12.52 5.74 -49.03
CA ALA A 10 -12.27 6.39 -47.74
C ALA A 10 -11.67 5.35 -46.79
N ALA A 11 -10.34 5.38 -46.63
CA ALA A 11 -9.65 4.59 -45.63
C ALA A 11 -10.04 5.10 -44.24
N LEU A 12 -10.97 4.39 -43.59
CA LEU A 12 -11.35 4.61 -42.20
C LEU A 12 -10.19 4.09 -41.33
N ALA A 13 -9.28 4.97 -40.94
CA ALA A 13 -8.24 4.67 -39.97
C ALA A 13 -8.91 4.47 -38.59
N LEU A 14 -9.11 3.21 -38.19
CA LEU A 14 -9.37 2.89 -36.79
C LEU A 14 -8.14 3.29 -35.98
N VAL A 15 -8.23 4.43 -35.30
CA VAL A 15 -7.29 4.78 -34.23
C VAL A 15 -7.59 3.81 -33.08
N MET A 16 -6.86 2.70 -33.04
CA MET A 16 -6.77 1.88 -31.84
C MET A 16 -6.04 2.74 -30.80
N THR A 17 -6.80 3.46 -29.98
CA THR A 17 -6.26 4.00 -28.74
C THR A 17 -5.90 2.80 -27.88
N SER A 18 -4.61 2.44 -27.86
CA SER A 18 -4.08 1.53 -26.87
C SER A 18 -4.29 2.18 -25.52
N ILE A 19 -5.38 1.83 -24.83
CA ILE A 19 -5.49 2.04 -23.40
C ILE A 19 -4.22 1.38 -22.86
N PRO A 20 -3.31 2.12 -22.20
CA PRO A 20 -2.16 1.48 -21.61
C PRO A 20 -2.73 0.38 -20.72
N ALA A 21 -2.20 -0.84 -20.83
CA ALA A 21 -2.38 -1.81 -19.77
C ALA A 21 -1.89 -1.07 -18.52
N GLN A 22 -2.82 -0.56 -17.71
CA GLN A 22 -2.50 0.16 -16.49
C GLN A 22 -1.80 -0.87 -15.64
N ALA A 23 -0.48 -0.83 -15.64
CA ALA A 23 0.30 -1.62 -14.71
C ALA A 23 -0.21 -1.26 -13.32
N ALA A 24 -0.72 -2.29 -12.66
CA ALA A 24 -0.89 -2.48 -11.23
C ALA A 24 -0.34 -1.32 -10.39
N CYS A 25 -1.14 -0.29 -10.17
CA CYS A 25 -0.86 0.75 -9.18
C CYS A 25 -2.09 0.85 -8.30
N TRP A 26 -1.88 1.25 -7.06
CA TRP A 26 -2.93 1.25 -6.04
C TRP A 26 -3.75 2.52 -6.16
N ASN A 27 -5.05 2.40 -6.42
CA ASN A 27 -5.94 3.56 -6.36
C ASN A 27 -6.18 4.00 -4.90
N GLU A 28 -6.72 5.19 -4.68
CA GLU A 28 -6.92 5.76 -3.32
C GLU A 28 -7.69 4.81 -2.39
N GLN A 29 -8.71 4.15 -2.91
CA GLN A 29 -9.52 3.19 -2.16
C GLN A 29 -8.71 1.93 -1.76
N GLU A 30 -7.83 1.45 -2.63
CA GLU A 30 -6.93 0.33 -2.36
C GLU A 30 -5.84 0.75 -1.35
N VAL A 31 -5.34 1.98 -1.44
CA VAL A 31 -4.42 2.55 -0.45
C VAL A 31 -5.06 2.58 0.93
N SER A 32 -6.28 3.11 1.06
CA SER A 32 -7.03 3.12 2.33
C SER A 32 -7.24 1.70 2.88
N ALA A 33 -7.57 0.74 2.02
CA ALA A 33 -7.71 -0.66 2.43
C ALA A 33 -6.39 -1.26 2.92
N GLY A 34 -5.28 -0.95 2.25
CA GLY A 34 -3.93 -1.34 2.66
C GLY A 34 -3.57 -0.75 4.02
N THR A 35 -3.83 0.55 4.22
CA THR A 35 -3.59 1.26 5.48
C THR A 35 -4.40 0.68 6.64
N ILE A 36 -5.67 0.37 6.43
CA ILE A 36 -6.50 -0.27 7.48
C ILE A 36 -5.99 -1.69 7.80
N ARG A 37 -5.56 -2.45 6.80
CA ARG A 37 -4.99 -3.79 7.01
C ARG A 37 -3.67 -3.75 7.77
N ASP A 38 -2.83 -2.76 7.48
CA ASP A 38 -1.57 -2.50 8.18
C ASP A 38 -1.82 -2.11 9.64
N PHE A 39 -2.76 -1.19 9.88
CA PHE A 39 -3.21 -0.83 11.22
C PHE A 39 -3.74 -2.02 12.03
N GLN A 40 -4.60 -2.85 11.42
CA GLN A 40 -5.05 -4.09 12.05
C GLN A 40 -3.87 -5.01 12.41
N SER A 41 -2.89 -5.14 11.52
CA SER A 41 -1.71 -6.00 11.73
C SER A 41 -0.85 -5.47 12.88
N MET A 42 -0.65 -4.15 12.96
CA MET A 42 0.01 -3.50 14.09
C MET A 42 -0.67 -3.81 15.42
N LEU A 43 -2.01 -3.60 15.50
CA LEU A 43 -2.78 -3.82 16.72
C LEU A 43 -2.77 -5.30 17.14
N MET A 44 -2.84 -6.21 16.17
CA MET A 44 -2.77 -7.65 16.42
C MET A 44 -1.42 -8.07 16.98
N VAL A 45 -0.32 -7.70 16.32
CA VAL A 45 1.03 -8.06 16.77
C VAL A 45 1.35 -7.43 18.13
N ALA A 46 0.91 -6.20 18.38
CA ALA A 46 1.03 -5.57 19.68
C ALA A 46 0.26 -6.33 20.78
N THR A 47 -0.93 -6.85 20.48
CA THR A 47 -1.69 -7.71 21.40
C THR A 47 -0.94 -8.98 21.74
N LEU A 48 -0.40 -9.69 20.74
CA LEU A 48 0.38 -10.91 20.96
C LEU A 48 1.62 -10.67 21.83
N ARG A 49 2.27 -9.51 21.68
CA ARG A 49 3.40 -9.14 22.54
C ARG A 49 3.00 -8.92 23.98
N CYS A 50 1.89 -8.24 24.20
CA CYS A 50 1.38 -8.03 25.55
C CYS A 50 1.08 -9.37 26.23
N GLN A 51 0.55 -10.35 25.50
CA GLN A 51 0.36 -11.71 26.01
C GLN A 51 1.69 -12.38 26.41
N VAL A 52 2.77 -12.22 25.62
CA VAL A 52 4.11 -12.73 25.98
C VAL A 52 4.63 -12.11 27.29
N MET A 53 4.21 -10.88 27.62
CA MET A 53 4.51 -10.19 28.88
C MET A 53 3.48 -10.49 29.99
N HIS A 54 2.57 -11.44 29.78
CA HIS A 54 1.47 -11.76 30.70
C HIS A 54 0.46 -10.62 30.96
N ILE A 55 0.35 -9.66 30.03
CA ILE A 55 -0.64 -8.58 30.05
C ILE A 55 -1.70 -8.87 28.97
N ASP A 56 -2.90 -9.23 29.40
CA ASP A 56 -3.98 -9.56 28.46
C ASP A 56 -4.75 -8.30 28.03
N ILE A 57 -4.63 -7.95 26.75
CA ILE A 57 -5.41 -6.90 26.08
C ILE A 57 -6.29 -7.45 24.95
N THR A 58 -6.48 -8.76 24.90
CA THR A 58 -7.22 -9.44 23.82
C THR A 58 -8.68 -9.01 23.77
N GLY A 59 -9.26 -8.63 24.90
CA GLY A 59 -10.62 -8.08 24.99
C GLY A 59 -10.79 -6.78 24.19
N ASP A 60 -9.83 -5.86 24.30
CA ASP A 60 -9.83 -4.58 23.58
C ASP A 60 -9.64 -4.79 22.07
N TYR A 61 -8.69 -5.64 21.67
CA TYR A 61 -8.49 -6.01 20.26
C TYR A 61 -9.74 -6.63 19.63
N ASN A 62 -10.37 -7.57 20.34
CA ASN A 62 -11.61 -8.19 19.86
C ASN A 62 -12.77 -7.19 19.82
N GLY A 63 -12.79 -6.19 20.71
CA GLY A 63 -13.72 -5.06 20.66
C GLY A 63 -13.58 -4.27 19.37
N PHE A 64 -12.34 -3.90 19.02
CA PHE A 64 -12.01 -3.26 17.74
C PHE A 64 -12.49 -4.09 16.53
N LEU A 65 -12.20 -5.39 16.50
CA LEU A 65 -12.61 -6.27 15.40
C LEU A 65 -14.14 -6.37 15.27
N ARG A 66 -14.87 -6.49 16.39
CA ARG A 66 -16.34 -6.58 16.37
C ARG A 66 -16.97 -5.29 15.88
N ALA A 67 -16.50 -4.14 16.36
CA ALA A 67 -17.07 -2.84 16.00
C ALA A 67 -16.85 -2.48 14.52
N ASN A 68 -15.76 -2.96 13.92
CA ASN A 68 -15.37 -2.63 12.54
C ASN A 68 -15.49 -3.80 11.56
N LYS A 69 -16.18 -4.88 11.94
CA LYS A 69 -16.20 -6.16 11.20
C LYS A 69 -16.53 -5.98 9.71
N ALA A 70 -17.62 -5.27 9.41
CA ALA A 70 -18.06 -5.07 8.03
C ALA A 70 -17.01 -4.32 7.21
N THR A 71 -16.48 -3.22 7.73
CA THR A 71 -15.44 -2.42 7.08
C THR A 71 -14.16 -3.22 6.87
N ILE A 72 -13.69 -3.96 7.88
CA ILE A 72 -12.51 -4.81 7.75
C ILE A 72 -12.71 -5.87 6.65
N GLN A 73 -13.89 -6.48 6.57
CA GLN A 73 -14.21 -7.45 5.51
C GLN A 73 -14.21 -6.79 4.13
N THR A 74 -14.83 -5.61 3.98
CA THR A 74 -14.83 -4.86 2.72
C THR A 74 -13.42 -4.46 2.29
N MET A 75 -12.58 -3.97 3.22
CA MET A 75 -11.19 -3.62 2.92
C MET A 75 -10.38 -4.85 2.51
N ASN A 76 -10.54 -5.96 3.23
CA ASN A 76 -9.88 -7.23 2.89
C ASN A 76 -10.29 -7.72 1.49
N GLU A 77 -11.56 -7.60 1.13
CA GLU A 77 -12.04 -7.98 -0.19
C GLU A 77 -11.47 -7.07 -1.29
N ARG A 78 -11.42 -5.76 -1.05
CA ARG A 78 -10.80 -4.80 -1.98
C ARG A 78 -9.34 -5.17 -2.28
N LEU A 79 -8.57 -5.53 -1.25
CA LEU A 79 -7.19 -6.00 -1.39
C LEU A 79 -7.10 -7.28 -2.22
N LYS A 80 -7.95 -8.28 -1.93
CA LYS A 80 -7.98 -9.52 -2.70
C LYS A 80 -8.29 -9.25 -4.16
N VAL A 81 -9.32 -8.46 -4.45
CA VAL A 81 -9.70 -8.10 -5.82
C VAL A 81 -8.52 -7.46 -6.57
N HIS A 82 -7.73 -6.59 -5.93
CA HIS A 82 -6.54 -6.00 -6.52
C HIS A 82 -5.54 -7.08 -6.97
N PHE A 83 -5.09 -7.95 -6.05
CA PHE A 83 -4.13 -9.01 -6.38
C PHE A 83 -4.67 -10.04 -7.38
N LEU A 84 -5.94 -10.43 -7.27
CA LEU A 84 -6.57 -11.40 -8.19
C LEU A 84 -6.71 -10.82 -9.61
N LYS A 85 -6.92 -9.51 -9.75
CA LYS A 85 -6.95 -8.84 -11.06
C LYS A 85 -5.55 -8.74 -11.67
N ALA A 86 -4.52 -8.51 -10.85
CA ALA A 86 -3.14 -8.39 -11.31
C ALA A 86 -2.54 -9.73 -11.77
N ASP A 87 -2.69 -10.78 -10.95
CA ASP A 87 -1.94 -12.03 -11.12
C ASP A 87 -2.82 -13.28 -11.34
N GLY A 88 -4.15 -13.10 -11.40
CA GLY A 88 -5.11 -14.19 -11.52
C GLY A 88 -5.40 -14.91 -10.18
N PRO A 89 -6.30 -15.92 -10.17
CA PRO A 89 -6.86 -16.44 -8.92
C PRO A 89 -5.86 -17.11 -7.97
N VAL A 90 -4.90 -17.85 -8.52
CA VAL A 90 -3.95 -18.65 -7.71
C VAL A 90 -2.78 -17.79 -7.24
N GLU A 91 -2.04 -17.17 -8.18
CA GLU A 91 -0.89 -16.33 -7.82
C GLU A 91 -1.33 -15.04 -7.10
N GLY A 92 -2.48 -14.45 -7.46
CA GLY A 92 -3.02 -13.29 -6.74
C GLY A 92 -3.36 -13.59 -5.28
N GLN A 93 -3.95 -14.75 -4.99
CA GLN A 93 -4.18 -15.16 -3.60
C GLN A 93 -2.86 -15.35 -2.84
N ARG A 94 -1.86 -15.97 -3.46
CA ARG A 94 -0.52 -16.13 -2.87
C ARG A 94 0.16 -14.78 -2.61
N HIS A 95 0.07 -13.83 -3.53
CA HIS A 95 0.63 -12.47 -3.35
C HIS A 95 -0.10 -11.70 -2.25
N TYR A 96 -1.43 -11.83 -2.15
CA TYR A 96 -2.20 -11.27 -1.05
C TYR A 96 -1.74 -11.85 0.32
N ASP A 97 -1.56 -13.16 0.41
CA ASP A 97 -1.11 -13.81 1.66
C ASP A 97 0.32 -13.41 2.03
N ALA A 98 1.21 -13.28 1.04
CA ALA A 98 2.57 -12.77 1.22
C ALA A 98 2.55 -11.31 1.69
N PHE A 99 1.71 -10.46 1.11
CA PHE A 99 1.50 -9.07 1.54
C PHE A 99 1.04 -9.01 3.00
N ALA A 100 -0.01 -9.74 3.38
CA ALA A 100 -0.52 -9.76 4.75
C ALA A 100 0.53 -10.28 5.76
N THR A 101 1.30 -11.31 5.38
CA THR A 101 2.40 -11.84 6.18
C THR A 101 3.52 -10.80 6.34
N GLY A 102 3.86 -10.08 5.27
CA GLY A 102 4.84 -8.99 5.28
C GLY A 102 4.48 -7.89 6.28
N LEU A 103 3.21 -7.49 6.34
CA LEU A 103 2.72 -6.51 7.32
C LEU A 103 2.92 -6.99 8.77
N ALA A 104 2.53 -8.23 9.08
CA ALA A 104 2.70 -8.79 10.42
C ALA A 104 4.20 -8.85 10.81
N ASN A 105 5.06 -9.28 9.88
CA ASN A 105 6.50 -9.37 10.10
C ASN A 105 7.16 -8.01 10.31
N ALA A 106 6.70 -6.96 9.61
CA ALA A 106 7.20 -5.59 9.78
C ALA A 106 7.02 -5.09 11.22
N TYR A 107 5.96 -5.54 11.90
CA TYR A 107 5.80 -5.26 13.32
C TYR A 107 6.56 -6.22 14.20
N GLY A 108 6.74 -7.49 13.82
CA GLY A 108 7.28 -8.61 14.61
C GLY A 108 8.67 -8.44 15.24
N SER A 109 9.54 -7.58 14.71
CA SER A 109 10.90 -7.33 15.24
C SER A 109 11.00 -6.25 16.32
N ARG A 110 9.97 -5.44 16.53
CA ARG A 110 9.98 -4.33 17.51
C ARG A 110 9.97 -4.87 18.95
N GLN A 111 10.93 -4.46 19.78
CA GLN A 111 10.88 -4.72 21.22
C GLN A 111 9.75 -3.90 21.86
N GLY A 112 8.98 -4.52 22.74
CA GLY A 112 7.92 -3.85 23.51
C GLY A 112 8.32 -3.75 24.99
N LYS A 113 7.81 -2.74 25.67
CA LYS A 113 7.85 -2.66 27.14
C LYS A 113 6.43 -2.80 27.68
N ALA A 114 6.29 -3.18 28.95
CA ALA A 114 4.99 -3.40 29.58
C ALA A 114 4.08 -2.16 29.49
N GLU A 115 4.65 -0.95 29.59
CA GLU A 115 3.91 0.31 29.53
C GLU A 115 3.22 0.54 28.17
N MET A 116 3.75 -0.06 27.09
CA MET A 116 3.15 0.02 25.75
C MET A 116 1.77 -0.64 25.72
N CYS A 117 1.52 -1.67 26.53
CA CYS A 117 0.26 -2.41 26.49
C CYS A 117 -0.96 -1.56 26.86
N ALA A 118 -0.81 -0.65 27.83
CA ALA A 118 -1.87 0.28 28.18
C ALA A 118 -2.19 1.25 27.03
N THR A 119 -1.15 1.74 26.34
CA THR A 119 -1.29 2.62 25.16
C THR A 119 -1.99 1.89 24.01
N VAL A 120 -1.56 0.67 23.69
CA VAL A 120 -2.18 -0.15 22.63
C VAL A 120 -3.63 -0.46 22.97
N ALA A 121 -3.93 -0.84 24.21
CA ALA A 121 -5.30 -1.09 24.65
C ALA A 121 -6.19 0.17 24.52
N ALA A 122 -5.67 1.35 24.86
CA ALA A 122 -6.38 2.62 24.67
C ALA A 122 -6.66 2.91 23.20
N LEU A 123 -5.67 2.71 22.33
CA LEU A 123 -5.81 2.87 20.88
C LEU A 123 -6.83 1.88 20.29
N GLN A 124 -6.87 0.63 20.77
CA GLN A 124 -7.86 -0.36 20.35
C GLN A 124 -9.28 0.04 20.74
N ARG A 125 -9.47 0.58 21.94
CA ARG A 125 -10.77 1.13 22.37
C ARG A 125 -11.17 2.32 21.52
N GLU A 126 -10.24 3.22 21.21
CA GLU A 126 -10.50 4.35 20.31
C GLU A 126 -10.89 3.88 18.90
N ALA A 127 -10.15 2.92 18.34
CA ALA A 127 -10.45 2.32 17.05
C ALA A 127 -11.81 1.60 17.05
N ALA A 128 -12.23 1.01 18.18
CA ALA A 128 -13.57 0.45 18.30
C ALA A 128 -14.67 1.53 18.20
N MET A 129 -14.42 2.74 18.68
CA MET A 129 -15.38 3.85 18.57
C MET A 129 -15.57 4.35 17.13
N MET A 130 -14.69 3.99 16.20
CA MET A 130 -14.86 4.34 14.78
C MET A 130 -16.07 3.63 14.16
N ALA A 131 -16.55 2.53 14.76
CA ALA A 131 -17.82 1.88 14.43
C ALA A 131 -18.04 1.64 12.92
N GLY A 132 -16.98 1.24 12.21
CA GLY A 132 -17.01 0.98 10.78
C GLY A 132 -16.65 2.17 9.87
N SER A 133 -16.30 3.34 10.42
CA SER A 133 -15.83 4.47 9.64
C SER A 133 -14.46 4.18 9.01
N GLU A 134 -14.40 4.06 7.68
CA GLU A 134 -13.16 3.90 6.91
C GLU A 134 -12.23 5.11 7.12
N GLU A 135 -12.76 6.32 6.96
CA GLU A 135 -12.03 7.57 7.17
C GLU A 135 -11.47 7.67 8.60
N GLY A 136 -12.28 7.32 9.60
CA GLY A 136 -11.86 7.33 11.00
C GLY A 136 -10.69 6.38 11.24
N LEU A 137 -10.76 5.15 10.72
CA LEU A 137 -9.68 4.17 10.84
C LEU A 137 -8.40 4.60 10.11
N VAL A 138 -8.52 5.20 8.93
CA VAL A 138 -7.37 5.75 8.18
C VAL A 138 -6.73 6.91 8.96
N LEU A 139 -7.52 7.80 9.55
CA LEU A 139 -7.02 8.90 10.37
C LEU A 139 -6.24 8.39 11.60
N LEU A 140 -6.78 7.38 12.29
CA LEU A 140 -6.06 6.72 13.40
C LEU A 140 -4.75 6.10 12.92
N ALA A 141 -4.77 5.37 11.80
CA ALA A 141 -3.57 4.75 11.25
C ALA A 141 -2.48 5.79 10.93
N HIS A 142 -2.83 6.91 10.28
CA HIS A 142 -1.88 7.98 9.98
C HIS A 142 -1.33 8.65 11.24
N ARG A 143 -2.15 8.83 12.28
CA ARG A 143 -1.67 9.36 13.56
C ARG A 143 -0.62 8.45 14.21
N GLU A 144 -0.76 7.14 14.06
CA GLU A 144 0.26 6.17 14.52
C GLU A 144 1.48 6.08 13.58
N GLY A 145 1.55 6.93 12.55
CA GLY A 145 2.66 6.99 11.61
C GLY A 145 2.69 5.80 10.64
N ILE A 146 1.56 5.15 10.40
CA ILE A 146 1.48 4.04 9.44
C ILE A 146 1.66 4.58 8.02
N ALA A 147 2.75 4.12 7.39
CA ALA A 147 3.08 4.35 5.99
C ALA A 147 3.17 2.99 5.30
N THR A 148 2.03 2.47 4.88
CA THR A 148 1.93 1.12 4.31
C THR A 148 2.78 1.00 3.06
N ALA A 149 3.72 0.05 3.07
CA ALA A 149 4.55 -0.26 1.92
C ALA A 149 3.72 -1.02 0.88
N LEU A 150 3.22 -0.30 -0.12
CA LEU A 150 2.48 -0.87 -1.24
C LEU A 150 3.47 -1.32 -2.33
N PRO A 151 3.47 -2.61 -2.75
CA PRO A 151 4.50 -3.16 -3.64
C PRO A 151 4.67 -2.40 -4.96
N GLU A 152 3.59 -1.83 -5.48
CA GLU A 152 3.58 -1.19 -6.80
C GLU A 152 3.40 0.34 -6.74
N GLY A 153 3.28 0.89 -5.53
CA GLY A 153 2.99 2.32 -5.31
C GLY A 153 1.56 2.73 -5.67
N ALA A 154 1.18 3.94 -5.25
CA ALA A 154 -0.14 4.51 -5.53
C ALA A 154 -0.20 5.16 -6.93
N CYS A 155 -1.35 5.06 -7.59
CA CYS A 155 -1.57 5.75 -8.86
C CYS A 155 -1.56 7.28 -8.66
N GLY A 156 -0.92 8.02 -9.58
CA GLY A 156 -1.05 9.47 -9.65
C GLY A 156 -0.08 10.30 -8.79
N VAL A 157 0.88 9.68 -8.08
CA VAL A 157 2.11 10.41 -7.77
C VAL A 157 2.96 10.39 -9.03
N ALA A 158 3.05 11.52 -9.72
CA ALA A 158 4.14 11.73 -10.66
C ALA A 158 5.42 11.38 -9.88
N ARG A 159 6.06 10.27 -10.23
CA ARG A 159 7.41 9.97 -9.79
C ARG A 159 8.23 11.09 -10.40
N THR A 160 8.35 12.23 -9.72
CA THR A 160 9.47 13.10 -9.94
C THR A 160 10.65 12.25 -9.54
N GLU A 161 11.19 11.52 -10.51
CA GLU A 161 12.58 11.16 -10.48
C GLU A 161 13.29 12.49 -10.28
N ILE A 162 13.61 12.81 -9.03
CA ILE A 162 14.72 13.70 -8.76
C ILE A 162 15.91 12.89 -9.24
N ALA A 163 16.17 12.97 -10.54
CA ALA A 163 17.50 12.78 -11.06
C ALA A 163 18.32 13.82 -10.32
N MET A 164 18.87 13.44 -9.18
CA MET A 164 20.04 14.08 -8.62
C MET A 164 21.12 13.87 -9.68
N VAL A 165 21.15 14.80 -10.64
CA VAL A 165 22.35 15.10 -11.40
C VAL A 165 23.32 15.58 -10.34
N VAL A 166 24.10 14.65 -9.80
CA VAL A 166 25.33 15.00 -9.10
C VAL A 166 26.17 15.69 -10.16
N PRO A 167 26.44 17.01 -10.06
CA PRO A 167 27.35 17.65 -10.99
C PRO A 167 28.69 16.94 -10.84
N ALA A 168 29.20 16.42 -11.96
CA ALA A 168 30.55 15.89 -12.01
C ALA A 168 31.51 16.97 -11.50
N ALA A 169 32.25 16.65 -10.44
CA ALA A 169 33.30 17.52 -9.93
C ALA A 169 34.25 17.89 -11.09
N PRO A 170 34.67 19.17 -11.21
CA PRO A 170 35.63 19.53 -12.24
C PRO A 170 36.94 18.77 -12.00
N ALA A 171 37.42 18.11 -13.05
CA ALA A 171 38.77 17.57 -13.09
C ALA A 171 39.74 18.73 -12.81
N GLY A 172 40.45 18.64 -11.68
CA GLY A 172 41.52 19.58 -11.35
C GLY A 172 42.56 19.60 -12.47
N PRO A 173 43.15 20.77 -12.78
CA PRO A 173 44.16 20.86 -13.83
C PRO A 173 45.37 20.02 -13.43
N GLY A 174 45.80 19.17 -14.37
CA GLY A 174 47.03 18.40 -14.24
C GLY A 174 48.21 19.31 -13.90
N GLY A 175 48.90 19.00 -12.80
CA GLY A 175 50.21 19.56 -12.54
C GLY A 175 51.20 19.06 -13.60
N PRO A 176 52.07 19.93 -14.13
CA PRO A 176 53.10 19.51 -15.07
C PRO A 176 54.16 18.66 -14.34
N PRO A 177 54.88 17.78 -15.07
CA PRO A 177 56.04 17.10 -14.51
C PRO A 177 57.20 18.10 -14.44
N SER A 178 57.98 18.07 -13.38
CA SER A 178 59.29 18.72 -13.34
C SER A 178 60.22 17.90 -12.48
N ASP A 179 61.20 17.33 -13.16
CA ASP A 179 62.45 16.77 -12.65
C ASP A 179 63.25 17.84 -11.87
N GLU A 180 63.73 17.48 -10.67
CA GLU A 180 65.07 17.76 -10.12
C GLU A 180 65.25 17.07 -8.76
#